data_AF-A0A2P6W9X1-F1
#
_entry.id   AF-A0A2P6W9X1-F1
#
_cell.length_a   1.000
_cell.length_b   1.000
_cell.length_c   1.000
_cell.angle_alpha   90.00
_cell.angle_beta   90.00
_cell.angle_gamma   90.00
#
_symmetry.space_group_name_H-M   'P 1'
#
loop_
_entity.id
_entity.type
_entity.pdbx_description
1 polymer ?
#
loop_
_entity_poly.entity_id
_entity_poly.type
_entity_poly.pdbx_seq_one_letter_code
_entity_poly.pdbx_strand_id
1 'polypeptide(L)'
;ETPAGFIDVFGRDSEGNYVVIEVKRNPDYNTVLQLQRYVDEIEDEFSLDVRGILVAPKMTDKVLDYLEERGLEFVGVEMEDVIASYETIDNSQKGLSDFNPDYEVD
;
A
#
# COMPACT_ATOMS: atom_id res chain seq x y z
N GLU A 1 -1.08 -15.37 10.06
CA GLU A 1 -0.89 -13.97 10.45
C GLU A 1 0.59 -13.78 10.70
N THR A 2 1.24 -12.91 9.93
CA THR A 2 2.60 -12.47 10.23
C THR A 2 2.57 -11.53 11.44
N PRO A 3 3.58 -11.54 12.32
CA PRO A 3 3.71 -10.54 13.40
C PRO A 3 3.67 -9.09 12.91
N ALA A 4 3.88 -8.87 11.61
CA ALA A 4 3.83 -7.58 10.92
C ALA A 4 2.44 -7.05 10.55
N GLY A 5 1.38 -7.86 10.64
CA GLY A 5 0.05 -7.52 10.13
C GLY A 5 -0.36 -8.42 8.96
N PHE A 6 -1.32 -7.98 8.15
CA PHE A 6 -1.71 -8.67 6.92
C PHE A 6 -0.97 -8.08 5.72
N ILE A 7 -0.52 -8.94 4.82
CA ILE A 7 0.03 -8.57 3.51
C ILE A 7 -1.13 -8.26 2.56
N ASP A 8 -1.06 -7.13 1.83
CA ASP A 8 -2.10 -6.76 0.87
C ASP A 8 -2.21 -7.79 -0.27
N VAL A 9 -1.08 -8.14 -0.91
CA VAL A 9 -1.02 -9.19 -1.95
C VAL A 9 0.26 -10.00 -1.81
N PHE A 10 0.12 -11.33 -1.89
CA PHE A 10 1.23 -12.28 -1.95
C PHE A 10 1.02 -13.24 -3.12
N GLY A 11 2.07 -13.47 -3.91
CA GLY A 11 1.97 -14.32 -5.10
C GLY A 11 3.32 -14.72 -5.67
N ARG A 12 3.29 -15.15 -6.94
CA ARG A 12 4.50 -15.45 -7.73
C ARG A 12 4.45 -14.71 -9.06
N ASP A 13 5.60 -14.22 -9.52
CA ASP A 13 5.73 -13.64 -10.86
C ASP A 13 5.82 -14.73 -11.95
N SER A 14 5.97 -14.32 -13.21
CA SER A 14 6.08 -15.22 -14.35
C SER A 14 7.34 -16.09 -14.36
N GLU A 15 8.35 -15.73 -13.60
CA GLU A 15 9.60 -16.48 -13.45
C GLU A 15 9.56 -17.43 -12.23
N GLY A 16 8.51 -17.33 -11.42
CA GLY A 16 8.29 -18.16 -10.25
C GLY A 16 8.85 -17.58 -8.95
N ASN A 17 9.38 -16.35 -8.96
CA ASN A 17 9.85 -15.67 -7.76
C ASN A 17 8.66 -15.26 -6.90
N TYR A 18 8.82 -15.28 -5.58
CA TYR A 18 7.78 -14.79 -4.68
C TYR A 18 7.72 -13.27 -4.72
N VAL A 19 6.50 -12.76 -4.65
CA VAL A 19 6.25 -11.31 -4.68
C VAL A 19 5.31 -10.93 -3.56
N VAL A 20 5.72 -9.95 -2.78
CA VAL A 20 4.90 -9.24 -1.79
C VAL A 20 4.61 -7.86 -2.36
N ILE A 21 3.33 -7.48 -2.40
CA ILE A 21 2.93 -6.16 -2.87
C ILE A 21 2.18 -5.45 -1.74
N GLU A 22 2.60 -4.22 -1.45
CA GLU A 22 1.94 -3.31 -0.52
C GLU A 22 1.35 -2.13 -1.31
N VAL A 23 0.09 -1.77 -1.08
CA VAL A 23 -0.58 -0.69 -1.81
C VAL A 23 -0.88 0.46 -0.86
N LYS A 24 -0.36 1.66 -1.16
CA LYS A 24 -0.65 2.88 -0.37
C LYS A 24 -1.00 4.07 -1.26
N ARG A 25 -1.89 4.93 -0.76
CA ARG A 25 -2.17 6.22 -1.39
C ARG A 25 -1.08 7.25 -1.13
N ASN A 26 -0.52 7.25 0.09
CA ASN A 26 0.54 8.15 0.52
C ASN A 26 1.55 7.34 1.36
N PRO A 27 2.58 6.75 0.73
CA PRO A 27 3.57 5.96 1.45
C PRO A 27 4.52 6.85 2.28
N ASP A 28 4.99 6.29 3.39
CA ASP A 28 5.97 6.88 4.30
C ASP A 28 7.09 5.89 4.64
N TYR A 29 8.04 6.30 5.47
CA TYR A 29 9.13 5.41 5.93
C TYR A 29 8.64 4.14 6.63
N ASN A 30 7.54 4.23 7.39
CA ASN A 30 6.99 3.06 8.08
C ASN A 30 6.41 2.05 7.09
N THR A 31 5.84 2.51 5.99
CA THR A 31 5.36 1.66 4.90
C THR A 31 6.51 0.82 4.33
N VAL A 32 7.66 1.45 4.08
CA VAL A 32 8.86 0.74 3.57
C VAL A 32 9.36 -0.29 4.59
N LEU A 33 9.42 0.08 5.87
CA LEU A 33 9.80 -0.84 6.95
C LEU A 33 8.83 -2.02 7.08
N GLN A 34 7.53 -1.78 6.87
CA GLN A 34 6.54 -2.84 6.90
C GLN A 34 6.72 -3.83 5.75
N LEU A 35 6.88 -3.32 4.52
CA LEU A 35 7.16 -4.15 3.35
C LEU A 35 8.45 -4.95 3.53
N GLN A 36 9.53 -4.30 4.02
CA GLN A 36 10.78 -4.97 4.32
C GLN A 36 10.59 -6.14 5.29
N ARG A 37 9.85 -5.92 6.38
CA ARG A 37 9.58 -6.99 7.35
C ARG A 37 8.83 -8.17 6.75
N TYR A 38 7.89 -7.94 5.84
CA TYR A 38 7.20 -9.04 5.16
C TYR A 38 8.14 -9.83 4.25
N VAL A 39 9.00 -9.13 3.52
CA VAL A 39 10.04 -9.76 2.68
C VAL A 39 10.95 -10.61 3.56
N ASP A 40 11.58 -10.01 4.57
CA ASP A 40 12.50 -10.70 5.50
C ASP A 40 11.85 -11.92 6.16
N GLU A 41 10.60 -11.80 6.64
CA GLU A 41 9.88 -12.91 7.29
C GLU A 41 9.62 -14.09 6.33
N ILE A 42 9.34 -13.83 5.05
CA ILE A 42 9.09 -14.87 4.04
C ILE A 42 10.40 -15.48 3.54
N GLU A 43 11.43 -14.66 3.34
CA GLU A 43 12.77 -15.16 2.98
C GLU A 43 13.31 -16.10 4.05
N ASP A 44 13.14 -15.76 5.33
CA ASP A 44 13.54 -16.60 6.46
C ASP A 44 12.72 -17.89 6.55
N GLU A 45 11.38 -17.82 6.39
CA GLU A 45 10.50 -18.98 6.51
C GLU A 45 10.70 -20.00 5.38
N PHE A 46 10.92 -19.52 4.15
CA PHE A 46 10.95 -20.37 2.96
C PHE A 46 12.36 -20.57 2.38
N SER A 47 13.37 -19.81 2.82
CA SER A 47 14.75 -19.82 2.27
C SER A 47 14.79 -19.57 0.76
N LEU A 48 14.02 -18.58 0.30
CA LEU A 48 13.85 -18.21 -1.11
C LEU A 48 13.97 -16.70 -1.26
N ASP A 49 14.41 -16.21 -2.42
CA ASP A 49 14.42 -14.77 -2.72
C ASP A 49 12.98 -14.26 -2.90
N VAL A 50 12.67 -13.13 -2.28
CA VAL A 50 11.34 -12.51 -2.32
C VAL A 50 11.46 -11.07 -2.82
N ARG A 51 10.62 -10.72 -3.80
CA ARG A 51 10.50 -9.35 -4.31
C ARG A 51 9.46 -8.58 -3.50
N GLY A 52 9.86 -7.47 -2.90
CA GLY A 52 8.92 -6.54 -2.26
C GLY A 52 8.62 -5.36 -3.18
N ILE A 53 7.35 -5.15 -3.52
CA ILE A 53 6.90 -4.07 -4.40
C ILE A 53 5.96 -3.13 -3.65
N LEU A 54 6.29 -1.84 -3.61
CA LEU A 54 5.39 -0.79 -3.13
C LEU A 54 4.67 -0.15 -4.31
N VAL A 55 3.34 -0.20 -4.30
CA VAL A 55 2.48 0.43 -5.31
C VAL A 55 1.86 1.68 -4.71
N ALA A 56 2.11 2.83 -5.33
CA ALA A 56 1.57 4.10 -4.89
C ALA A 56 1.46 5.12 -6.03
N PRO A 57 0.51 6.07 -5.99
CA PRO A 57 0.39 7.07 -7.03
C PRO A 57 1.52 8.08 -7.07
N LYS A 58 2.15 8.28 -5.91
CA LYS A 58 3.24 9.23 -5.74
C LYS A 58 4.11 8.80 -4.57
N MET A 59 5.38 9.12 -4.69
CA MET A 59 6.37 8.93 -3.66
C MET A 59 7.24 10.19 -3.60
N THR A 60 7.68 10.59 -2.40
CA THR A 60 8.72 11.60 -2.29
C THR A 60 10.08 10.98 -2.55
N ASP A 61 11.00 11.70 -3.20
CA ASP A 61 12.36 11.22 -3.52
C ASP A 61 13.05 10.58 -2.30
N LYS A 62 12.95 11.20 -1.12
CA LYS A 62 13.57 10.67 0.11
C LYS A 62 13.08 9.30 0.56
N VAL A 63 11.81 8.98 0.29
CA VAL A 63 11.22 7.67 0.62
C VAL A 63 11.55 6.68 -0.49
N LEU A 64 11.64 7.14 -1.75
CA LEU A 64 12.10 6.31 -2.86
C LEU A 64 13.55 5.86 -2.64
N ASP A 65 14.45 6.78 -2.34
CA ASP A 65 15.85 6.46 -2.01
C ASP A 65 15.92 5.44 -0.86
N TYR A 66 15.13 5.66 0.19
CA TYR A 66 15.08 4.76 1.35
C TYR A 66 14.56 3.36 1.02
N LEU A 67 13.63 3.27 0.05
CA LEU A 67 13.09 2.01 -0.46
C LEU A 67 14.13 1.29 -1.32
N GLU A 68 14.80 2.00 -2.23
CA GLU A 68 15.83 1.44 -3.13
C GLU A 68 17.07 0.97 -2.36
N GLU A 69 17.49 1.70 -1.30
CA GLU A 69 18.58 1.28 -0.40
C GLU A 69 18.34 -0.09 0.25
N ARG A 70 17.08 -0.55 0.29
CA ARG A 70 16.66 -1.85 0.84
C ARG A 70 16.45 -2.92 -0.22
N GLY A 71 16.70 -2.62 -1.50
CA GLY A 71 16.48 -3.55 -2.60
C GLY A 71 15.00 -3.82 -2.88
N LEU A 72 14.10 -2.97 -2.41
CA LEU A 72 12.67 -3.03 -2.68
C LEU A 72 12.35 -2.30 -3.99
N GLU A 73 11.19 -2.59 -4.58
CA GLU A 73 10.76 -2.01 -5.85
C GLU A 73 9.60 -1.02 -5.66
N PHE A 74 9.51 -0.02 -6.54
CA PHE A 74 8.41 0.92 -6.58
C PHE A 74 7.69 0.87 -7.92
N VAL A 75 6.35 0.84 -7.88
CA VAL A 75 5.50 0.94 -9.06
C VAL A 75 4.53 2.11 -8.88
N GLY A 76 4.71 3.13 -9.72
CA GLY A 76 3.80 4.26 -9.83
C GLY A 76 2.50 3.87 -10.54
N VAL A 77 1.37 4.33 -10.02
CA VAL A 77 0.05 4.17 -10.67
C VAL A 77 -0.64 5.52 -10.82
N GLU A 78 -1.19 5.81 -11.98
CA GLU A 78 -1.98 7.03 -12.14
C GLU A 78 -3.33 6.85 -11.44
N MET A 79 -3.78 7.86 -10.69
CA MET A 79 -5.04 7.75 -9.95
C MET A 79 -6.22 7.61 -10.90
N GLU A 80 -6.14 8.15 -12.10
CA GLU A 80 -7.13 8.05 -13.16
C GLU A 80 -7.37 6.59 -13.58
N ASP A 81 -6.30 5.79 -13.64
CA ASP A 81 -6.38 4.36 -13.97
C ASP A 81 -7.02 3.54 -12.85
N VAL A 82 -6.84 3.98 -11.59
CA VAL A 82 -7.47 3.37 -10.41
C VAL A 82 -8.93 3.83 -10.29
N ILE A 83 -9.20 5.12 -10.51
CA ILE A 83 -10.50 5.77 -10.31
C ILE A 83 -11.50 5.47 -11.42
N ALA A 84 -11.08 5.08 -12.63
CA ALA A 84 -12.01 4.57 -13.64
C ALA A 84 -12.88 3.40 -13.10
N SER A 85 -12.39 2.65 -12.10
CA SER A 85 -13.19 1.66 -11.35
C SER A 85 -14.00 2.23 -10.18
N TYR A 86 -13.59 3.38 -9.63
CA TYR A 86 -14.15 4.05 -8.45
C TYR A 86 -15.28 5.03 -8.79
N GLU A 87 -15.37 5.57 -10.02
CA GLU A 87 -16.57 6.30 -10.46
C GLU A 87 -17.82 5.41 -10.51
N THR A 88 -17.66 4.09 -10.47
CA THR A 88 -18.76 3.14 -10.26
C THR A 88 -19.16 3.01 -8.77
N ILE A 89 -18.30 3.44 -7.84
CA ILE A 89 -18.48 3.32 -6.39
C ILE A 89 -18.57 4.73 -5.78
N ASP A 90 -19.74 5.33 -5.99
CA ASP A 90 -20.41 6.30 -5.12
C ASP A 90 -19.52 7.33 -4.39
N ASN A 91 -19.25 8.46 -5.06
CA ASN A 91 -18.73 9.69 -4.47
C ASN A 91 -19.76 10.43 -3.58
N SER A 92 -20.67 9.72 -2.89
CA SER A 92 -21.52 10.32 -1.86
C SER A 92 -20.82 10.33 -0.50
N GLN A 93 -19.60 10.87 -0.44
CA GLN A 93 -19.03 11.23 0.85
C GLN A 93 -19.79 12.46 1.38
N LYS A 94 -20.89 12.22 2.10
CA LYS A 94 -21.63 13.26 2.82
C LYS A 94 -20.67 13.96 3.78
N GLY A 95 -20.59 15.27 3.68
CA GLY A 95 -19.77 16.07 4.58
C GLY A 95 -20.39 16.13 5.96
N LEU A 96 -19.59 16.40 7.00
CA LEU A 96 -20.12 16.71 8.35
C LEU A 96 -21.17 17.84 8.33
N SER A 97 -21.13 18.70 7.30
CA SER A 97 -22.08 19.77 7.04
C SER A 97 -23.51 19.29 6.70
N ASP A 98 -23.67 18.03 6.31
CA ASP A 98 -24.98 17.42 6.00
C ASP A 98 -25.70 16.92 7.27
N PHE A 99 -25.02 16.93 8.42
CA PHE A 99 -25.59 16.65 9.72
C PHE A 99 -25.78 17.97 10.49
N ASN A 100 -26.89 18.67 10.22
CA ASN A 100 -27.30 19.78 11.08
C ASN A 100 -27.82 19.21 12.41
N PRO A 101 -27.22 19.54 13.57
CA PRO A 101 -27.78 19.11 14.83
C PRO A 101 -28.94 20.04 15.19
N ASP A 102 -30.17 19.58 14.97
CA ASP A 102 -31.37 20.19 15.54
C ASP A 102 -31.30 20.06 17.07
N TYR A 103 -30.65 21.02 17.72
CA TYR A 103 -30.82 21.26 19.15
C TYR A 103 -31.42 22.65 19.32
N GLU A 104 -32.73 22.70 19.54
CA GLU A 104 -33.37 23.85 20.19
C GLU A 104 -32.93 23.86 21.66
N VAL A 105 -32.47 25.02 22.12
CA VAL A 105 -32.28 25.30 23.54
C VAL A 105 -33.54 26.00 24.05
N ASP A 106 -34.28 25.30 24.92
CA ASP A 106 -35.32 25.90 25.78
C ASP A 106 -34.71 26.91 26.78
#